data_AF-A0A0X3Y9E5-F1
#
_entry.id   AF-A0A0X3Y9E5-F1
#
_cell.length_a   1.000
_cell.length_b   1.000
_cell.length_c   1.000
_cell.angle_alpha   90.00
_cell.angle_beta   90.00
_cell.angle_gamma   90.00
#
_symmetry.space_group_name_H-M   'P 1'
#
loop_
_entity.id
_entity.type
_entity.pdbx_description
1 polymer ?
#
loop_
_entity_poly.entity_id
_entity_poly.type
_entity_poly.pdbx_seq_one_letter_code
_entity_poly.pdbx_strand_id
1 'polypeptide(L)'
;MLTRAAALGVSFQRKNRGMMVPKELFKYRNFEKYTILSLLNKGLWVPKPVQLNDPFDSQLKLLVSDVSKAEFIEDFGKFQHWYKNETGKLITYNGFDDLFENGKPSTYLKQKAGMVADYWNDKAETVGVLSLSSDPINTLMWSHYGNNHSGICIGYCPEKLFPKSISMVSDWLHEVEYKEESEITRNAYLLYAACGMWHSNDAAFRLFFKTLCTKSINWKYEKEWRYLLPENGGQVFNLNIEAITSITFGLNTSVETKTAVSHLLRYHQKKTRFYQTVRDDHSAKLCRYIMDISSRYWGESPEGR
;
A
#
# COMPACT_ATOMS: atom_id res chain seq x y z
N MET A 1 -19.55 16.01 -18.71
CA MET A 1 -18.97 17.16 -17.99
C MET A 1 -17.70 16.71 -17.31
N LEU A 2 -16.58 16.92 -18.01
CA LEU A 2 -15.21 16.67 -17.56
C LEU A 2 -14.71 17.97 -16.96
N THR A 3 -14.57 18.05 -15.63
CA THR A 3 -14.13 19.29 -14.98
C THR A 3 -12.73 19.11 -14.39
N ARG A 4 -11.75 19.52 -15.20
CA ARG A 4 -10.46 20.14 -14.85
C ARG A 4 -9.81 19.68 -13.53
N ALA A 5 -9.06 18.58 -13.60
CA ALA A 5 -7.87 18.42 -12.76
C ALA A 5 -6.78 19.37 -13.31
N ALA A 6 -6.59 20.50 -12.64
CA ALA A 6 -5.54 21.44 -13.00
C ALA A 6 -4.17 20.79 -12.78
N ALA A 7 -3.45 20.63 -13.89
CA ALA A 7 -2.05 20.28 -13.93
C ALA A 7 -1.22 21.35 -13.19
N LEU A 8 -0.48 20.93 -12.17
CA LEU A 8 0.71 21.63 -11.71
C LEU A 8 1.90 20.78 -12.14
N GLY A 9 2.50 21.17 -13.26
CA GLY A 9 3.69 20.54 -13.80
C GLY A 9 4.94 20.99 -13.06
N VAL A 10 5.73 20.02 -12.61
CA VAL A 10 7.16 19.82 -12.94
C VAL A 10 7.40 18.33 -12.74
N SER A 11 7.83 17.62 -13.78
CA SER A 11 8.15 16.20 -13.69
C SER A 11 9.51 16.02 -13.03
N PHE A 12 9.53 15.48 -11.81
CA PHE A 12 10.73 14.83 -11.31
C PHE A 12 10.88 13.49 -12.02
N GLN A 13 11.68 13.47 -13.09
CA GLN A 13 12.15 12.22 -13.65
C GLN A 13 13.01 11.51 -12.61
N ARG A 14 12.40 10.59 -11.86
CA ARG A 14 13.11 9.76 -10.91
C ARG A 14 14.07 8.84 -11.68
N LYS A 15 15.35 8.89 -11.35
CA LYS A 15 16.26 7.75 -11.57
C LYS A 15 15.75 6.64 -10.66
N ASN A 16 14.91 5.74 -11.18
CA ASN A 16 14.57 4.50 -10.49
C ASN A 16 15.86 3.72 -10.24
N ARG A 17 16.38 3.79 -9.01
CA ARG A 17 17.38 2.83 -8.54
C ARG A 17 16.69 1.46 -8.44
N GLY A 18 16.81 0.66 -9.50
CA GLY A 18 16.90 -0.81 -9.47
C GLY A 18 15.76 -1.66 -8.90
N MET A 19 14.69 -1.12 -8.30
CA MET A 19 13.59 -1.95 -7.82
C MET A 19 12.75 -2.46 -8.98
N MET A 20 12.87 -3.76 -9.28
CA MET A 20 11.97 -4.44 -10.20
C MET A 20 10.64 -4.70 -9.51
N VAL A 21 9.59 -4.04 -9.99
CA VAL A 21 8.20 -4.34 -9.60
C VAL A 21 7.93 -5.83 -9.86
N PRO A 22 7.36 -6.58 -8.90
CA PRO A 22 7.01 -7.98 -9.11
C PRO A 22 6.07 -8.15 -10.31
N LYS A 23 6.31 -9.19 -11.11
CA LYS A 23 5.44 -9.52 -12.26
C LYS A 23 4.02 -9.91 -11.84
N GLU A 24 3.88 -10.39 -10.60
CA GLU A 24 2.63 -10.79 -9.98
C GLU A 24 2.61 -10.32 -8.53
N LEU A 25 1.49 -9.73 -8.10
CA LEU A 25 1.20 -9.34 -6.72
C LEU A 25 -0.12 -9.97 -6.28
N PHE A 26 -0.27 -10.25 -5.00
CA PHE A 26 -1.26 -11.18 -4.49
C PHE A 26 -2.23 -10.51 -3.52
N LYS A 27 -3.52 -10.84 -3.63
CA LYS A 27 -4.55 -10.46 -2.65
C LYS A 27 -5.21 -11.69 -2.06
N TYR A 28 -4.95 -11.91 -0.78
CA TYR A 28 -5.65 -12.90 0.03
C TYR A 28 -7.06 -12.44 0.33
N ARG A 29 -8.03 -13.35 0.20
CA ARG A 29 -9.46 -13.09 0.42
C ARG A 29 -10.14 -14.33 0.99
N ASN A 30 -11.15 -14.11 1.82
CA ASN A 30 -12.20 -15.11 1.99
C ASN A 30 -12.99 -15.28 0.67
N PHE A 31 -13.74 -16.37 0.54
CA PHE A 31 -14.63 -16.57 -0.61
C PHE A 31 -16.09 -16.34 -0.21
N GLU A 32 -16.38 -15.11 0.22
CA GLU A 32 -17.70 -14.68 0.68
C GLU A 32 -18.40 -13.75 -0.33
N LYS A 33 -19.64 -13.35 -0.02
CA LYS A 33 -20.49 -12.47 -0.84
C LYS A 33 -19.74 -11.37 -1.59
N TYR A 34 -18.90 -10.57 -0.90
CA TYR A 34 -18.22 -9.45 -1.54
C TYR A 34 -17.09 -9.88 -2.50
N THR A 35 -16.37 -10.97 -2.20
CA THR A 35 -15.37 -11.53 -3.13
C THR A 35 -16.04 -12.10 -4.37
N ILE A 36 -17.17 -12.80 -4.20
CA ILE A 36 -17.97 -13.35 -5.30
C ILE A 36 -18.46 -12.21 -6.21
N LEU A 37 -19.09 -11.19 -5.62
CA LEU A 37 -19.58 -10.02 -6.37
C LEU A 37 -18.44 -9.24 -7.03
N SER A 38 -17.27 -9.15 -6.38
CA SER A 38 -16.07 -8.53 -6.94
C SER A 38 -15.60 -9.25 -8.20
N LEU A 39 -15.52 -10.58 -8.19
CA LEU A 39 -15.14 -11.36 -9.36
C LEU A 39 -16.21 -11.32 -10.46
N LEU A 40 -17.49 -11.51 -10.10
CA LEU A 40 -18.61 -11.56 -11.03
C LEU A 40 -18.86 -10.23 -11.75
N ASN A 41 -18.81 -9.12 -11.02
CA ASN A 41 -19.07 -7.78 -11.56
C ASN A 41 -17.79 -7.07 -12.00
N LYS A 42 -16.63 -7.74 -11.90
CA LYS A 42 -15.31 -7.12 -12.12
C LYS A 42 -15.15 -5.86 -11.26
N GLY A 43 -15.60 -5.90 -10.01
CA GLY A 43 -15.48 -4.78 -9.07
C GLY A 43 -14.22 -4.91 -8.21
N LEU A 44 -13.38 -3.90 -8.14
CA LEU A 44 -12.21 -3.84 -7.25
C LEU A 44 -12.42 -2.73 -6.22
N TRP A 45 -12.73 -3.12 -4.99
CA TRP A 45 -12.85 -2.17 -3.88
C TRP A 45 -11.49 -1.62 -3.46
N VAL A 46 -11.40 -0.30 -3.34
CA VAL A 46 -10.22 0.40 -2.86
C VAL A 46 -10.57 1.20 -1.60
N PRO A 47 -10.21 0.71 -0.40
CA PRO A 47 -10.53 1.37 0.86
C PRO A 47 -9.75 2.68 1.02
N LYS A 48 -10.28 3.56 1.87
CA LYS A 48 -9.53 4.68 2.44
C LYS A 48 -8.54 4.17 3.50
N PRO A 49 -7.45 4.91 3.80
CA PRO A 49 -6.54 4.59 4.90
C PRO A 49 -7.26 4.30 6.24
N VAL A 50 -8.26 5.10 6.62
CA VAL A 50 -9.02 4.89 7.87
C VAL A 50 -9.86 3.61 7.90
N GLN A 51 -9.99 2.92 6.78
CA GLN A 51 -10.71 1.65 6.66
C GLN A 51 -9.77 0.44 6.62
N LEU A 52 -8.46 0.64 6.74
CA LEU A 52 -7.49 -0.44 6.91
C LEU A 52 -7.65 -1.07 8.31
N ASN A 53 -7.21 -2.32 8.44
CA ASN A 53 -7.45 -3.13 9.64
C ASN A 53 -6.55 -2.77 10.83
N ASP A 54 -5.39 -2.17 10.59
CA ASP A 54 -4.47 -1.74 11.64
C ASP A 54 -4.70 -0.26 11.96
N PRO A 55 -5.07 0.10 13.20
CA PRO A 55 -5.33 1.49 13.60
C PRO A 55 -4.08 2.39 13.60
N PHE A 56 -2.88 1.82 13.51
CA PHE A 56 -1.62 2.56 13.41
C PHE A 56 -1.06 2.60 11.98
N ASP A 57 -1.76 1.98 11.04
CA ASP A 57 -1.38 1.99 9.62
C ASP A 57 -1.49 3.39 9.02
N SER A 58 -0.63 3.69 8.03
CA SER A 58 -0.67 4.92 7.22
C SER A 58 -0.51 6.22 8.02
N GLN A 59 0.00 6.13 9.26
CA GLN A 59 0.29 7.26 10.15
C GLN A 59 -0.89 8.23 10.34
N LEU A 60 -2.10 7.68 10.38
CA LEU A 60 -3.33 8.49 10.41
C LEU A 60 -3.44 9.31 11.69
N LYS A 61 -4.04 10.50 11.59
CA LYS A 61 -4.19 11.47 12.69
C LYS A 61 -2.84 11.95 13.21
N LEU A 62 -2.24 12.88 12.49
CA LEU A 62 -1.03 13.56 12.94
C LEU A 62 -1.26 14.28 14.27
N LEU A 63 -0.27 14.20 15.15
CA LEU A 63 -0.28 14.78 16.48
C LEU A 63 0.53 16.07 16.48
N VAL A 64 -0.04 17.10 17.11
CA VAL A 64 0.67 18.34 17.39
C VAL A 64 1.17 18.27 18.83
N SER A 65 2.31 17.61 19.03
CA SER A 65 2.98 17.46 20.32
C SER A 65 4.27 18.27 20.32
N ASP A 66 4.52 19.05 21.38
CA ASP A 66 5.71 19.90 21.47
C ASP A 66 7.00 19.11 21.18
N VAL A 67 7.93 19.74 20.46
CA VAL A 67 9.23 19.15 20.08
C VAL A 67 10.35 20.08 20.50
N SER A 68 11.53 19.54 20.74
CA SER A 68 12.72 20.36 20.96
C SER A 68 13.25 20.95 19.65
N LYS A 69 13.92 22.10 19.74
CA LYS A 69 14.63 22.71 18.60
C LYS A 69 15.62 21.74 17.94
N ALA A 70 16.29 20.91 18.74
CA ALA A 70 17.26 19.94 18.26
C ALA A 70 16.61 18.87 17.37
N GLU A 71 15.50 18.27 17.80
CA GLU A 71 14.76 17.26 17.02
C GLU A 71 14.25 17.84 15.70
N PHE A 72 13.73 19.08 15.73
CA PHE A 72 13.26 19.76 14.52
C PHE A 72 14.38 20.01 13.51
N ILE A 73 15.55 20.47 13.97
CA ILE A 73 16.72 20.68 13.12
C ILE A 73 17.22 19.36 12.54
N GLU A 74 17.23 18.29 13.33
CA GLU A 74 17.63 16.95 12.86
C GLU A 74 16.75 16.49 11.69
N ASP A 75 15.42 16.60 11.83
CA ASP A 75 14.49 16.20 10.77
C ASP A 75 14.54 17.12 9.55
N PHE A 76 14.77 18.42 9.73
CA PHE A 76 15.07 19.31 8.61
C PHE A 76 16.39 18.92 7.92
N GLY A 77 17.39 18.46 8.68
CA GLY A 77 18.63 17.91 8.15
C GLY A 77 18.41 16.69 7.25
N LYS A 78 17.46 15.81 7.59
CA LYS A 78 17.05 14.68 6.74
C LYS A 78 16.48 15.17 5.41
N PHE A 79 15.67 16.23 5.42
CA PHE A 79 15.21 16.89 4.19
C PHE A 79 16.37 17.46 3.38
N GLN A 80 17.31 18.18 4.00
CA GLN A 80 18.46 18.76 3.30
C GLN A 80 19.32 17.68 2.61
N HIS A 81 19.59 16.58 3.31
CA HIS A 81 20.34 15.45 2.75
C HIS A 81 19.61 14.85 1.55
N TRP A 82 18.31 14.59 1.71
CA TRP A 82 17.48 14.08 0.61
C TRP A 82 17.48 15.04 -0.60
N TYR A 83 17.19 16.31 -0.38
CA TYR A 83 17.08 17.32 -1.44
C TYR A 83 18.40 17.47 -2.21
N LYS A 84 19.54 17.45 -1.51
CA LYS A 84 20.87 17.44 -2.13
C LYS A 84 21.08 16.22 -3.01
N ASN A 85 20.69 15.04 -2.52
CA ASN A 85 20.86 13.80 -3.28
C ASN A 85 20.02 13.75 -4.56
N GLU A 86 18.80 14.28 -4.53
CA GLU A 86 17.91 14.28 -5.71
C GLU A 86 18.25 15.39 -6.70
N THR A 87 18.55 16.59 -6.21
CA THR A 87 18.64 17.80 -7.05
C THR A 87 20.08 18.27 -7.29
N GLY A 88 21.05 17.78 -6.52
CA GLY A 88 22.41 18.30 -6.46
C GLY A 88 22.53 19.65 -5.75
N LYS A 89 21.42 20.27 -5.30
CA LYS A 89 21.41 21.60 -4.70
C LYS A 89 21.45 21.54 -3.18
N LEU A 90 22.13 22.50 -2.57
CA LEU A 90 22.12 22.70 -1.11
C LEU A 90 21.03 23.70 -0.73
N ILE A 91 20.32 23.42 0.35
CA ILE A 91 19.42 24.36 1.02
C ILE A 91 20.03 24.69 2.38
N THR A 92 20.06 25.97 2.73
CA THR A 92 20.43 26.45 4.07
C THR A 92 19.26 27.20 4.68
N TYR A 93 19.08 27.05 5.98
CA TYR A 93 18.09 27.81 6.75
C TYR A 93 18.71 28.13 8.11
N ASN A 94 18.79 29.41 8.45
CA ASN A 94 19.43 29.88 9.69
C ASN A 94 18.42 30.46 10.69
N GLY A 95 17.15 30.63 10.30
CA GLY A 95 16.10 31.24 11.12
C GLY A 95 15.43 30.28 12.12
N PHE A 96 16.13 29.23 12.56
CA PHE A 96 15.52 28.25 13.48
C PHE A 96 15.23 28.84 14.86
N ASP A 97 15.95 29.88 15.28
CA ASP A 97 15.67 30.57 16.55
C ASP A 97 14.27 31.19 16.57
N ASP A 98 13.81 31.75 15.46
CA ASP A 98 12.49 32.39 15.36
C ASP A 98 11.32 31.37 15.43
N LEU A 99 11.62 30.09 15.25
CA LEU A 99 10.63 29.01 15.32
C LEU A 99 10.39 28.51 16.75
N PHE A 100 11.19 28.95 17.72
CA PHE A 100 11.12 28.49 19.11
C PHE A 100 11.18 29.65 20.10
N GLU A 101 10.30 29.63 21.10
CA GLU A 101 10.24 30.61 22.18
C GLU A 101 10.36 29.86 23.52
N ASN A 102 11.34 30.22 24.35
CA ASN A 102 11.60 29.59 25.65
C ASN A 102 11.69 28.04 25.58
N GLY A 103 12.33 27.52 24.53
CA GLY A 103 12.51 26.08 24.32
C GLY A 103 11.28 25.33 23.82
N LYS A 104 10.19 26.03 23.47
CA LYS A 104 8.95 25.45 22.92
C LYS A 104 8.67 25.97 21.52
N PRO A 105 7.90 25.24 20.68
CA PRO A 105 7.47 25.75 19.37
C PRO A 105 6.76 27.11 19.49
N SER A 106 7.17 28.09 18.68
CA SER A 106 6.56 29.41 18.61
C SER A 106 5.12 29.33 18.11
N THR A 107 4.33 30.39 18.30
CA THR A 107 2.95 30.45 17.78
C THR A 107 2.89 30.26 16.26
N TYR A 108 3.89 30.78 15.55
CA TYR A 108 4.04 30.59 14.11
C TYR A 108 4.27 29.11 13.75
N LEU A 109 5.23 28.45 14.41
CA LEU A 109 5.52 27.04 14.13
C LEU A 109 4.33 26.14 14.48
N LYS A 110 3.63 26.41 15.58
CA LYS A 110 2.38 25.75 15.97
C LYS A 110 1.33 25.83 14.86
N GLN A 111 1.12 27.03 14.31
CA GLN A 111 0.17 27.24 13.22
C GLN A 111 0.54 26.43 11.97
N LYS A 112 1.82 26.42 11.59
CA LYS A 112 2.30 25.68 10.41
C LYS A 112 2.17 24.17 10.57
N ALA A 113 2.57 23.63 11.72
CA ALA A 113 2.40 22.21 12.01
C ALA A 113 0.91 21.81 12.03
N GLY A 114 0.03 22.65 12.59
CA GLY A 114 -1.42 22.45 12.53
C GLY A 114 -1.96 22.39 11.10
N MET A 115 -1.56 23.33 10.25
CA MET A 115 -1.95 23.32 8.82
C MET A 115 -1.50 22.04 8.10
N VAL A 116 -0.30 21.52 8.39
CA VAL A 116 0.16 20.25 7.82
C VAL A 116 -0.68 19.09 8.33
N ALA A 117 -0.95 19.05 9.64
CA ALA A 117 -1.77 18.02 10.25
C ALA A 117 -3.16 17.96 9.61
N ASP A 118 -3.85 19.09 9.55
CA ASP A 118 -5.19 19.20 8.98
C ASP A 118 -5.17 18.80 7.49
N TYR A 119 -4.25 19.38 6.71
CA TYR A 119 -4.17 19.12 5.28
C TYR A 119 -3.87 17.65 4.96
N TRP A 120 -2.93 17.01 5.65
CA TRP A 120 -2.59 15.60 5.39
C TRP A 120 -3.67 14.65 5.89
N ASN A 121 -4.29 14.93 7.04
CA ASN A 121 -5.42 14.12 7.52
C ASN A 121 -6.59 14.19 6.52
N ASP A 122 -6.96 15.39 6.05
CA ASP A 122 -8.02 15.58 5.05
C ASP A 122 -7.66 14.93 3.71
N LYS A 123 -6.39 15.03 3.30
CA LYS A 123 -5.93 14.41 2.05
C LYS A 123 -5.96 12.88 2.14
N ALA A 124 -5.59 12.30 3.27
CA ALA A 124 -5.63 10.85 3.47
C ALA A 124 -7.04 10.30 3.28
N GLU A 125 -8.09 11.04 3.65
CA GLU A 125 -9.49 10.64 3.46
C GLU A 125 -9.92 10.51 1.99
N THR A 126 -9.16 11.08 1.05
CA THR A 126 -9.45 10.99 -0.38
C THR A 126 -8.60 9.96 -1.11
N VAL A 127 -7.52 9.47 -0.49
CA VAL A 127 -6.64 8.48 -1.11
C VAL A 127 -7.26 7.09 -0.99
N GLY A 128 -7.28 6.34 -2.09
CA GLY A 128 -7.55 4.91 -2.08
C GLY A 128 -6.27 4.11 -1.91
N VAL A 129 -6.30 3.05 -1.09
CA VAL A 129 -5.16 2.17 -0.83
C VAL A 129 -5.53 0.73 -1.20
N LEU A 130 -4.93 0.20 -2.26
CA LEU A 130 -5.01 -1.22 -2.58
C LEU A 130 -3.73 -1.93 -2.11
N SER A 131 -3.83 -2.61 -0.98
CA SER A 131 -2.78 -3.47 -0.43
C SER A 131 -2.69 -4.81 -1.14
N LEU A 132 -1.51 -5.16 -1.65
CA LEU A 132 -1.17 -6.43 -2.28
C LEU A 132 0.10 -6.99 -1.63
N SER A 133 0.34 -8.30 -1.72
CA SER A 133 1.56 -8.95 -1.21
C SER A 133 2.42 -9.45 -2.36
N SER A 134 3.73 -9.48 -2.19
CA SER A 134 4.62 -10.18 -3.13
C SER A 134 4.75 -11.69 -2.86
N ASP A 135 4.11 -12.21 -1.80
CA ASP A 135 4.24 -13.59 -1.35
C ASP A 135 2.86 -14.29 -1.32
N PRO A 136 2.62 -15.34 -2.14
CA PRO A 136 1.35 -16.06 -2.18
C PRO A 136 1.24 -17.22 -1.17
N ILE A 137 2.30 -17.52 -0.43
CA ILE A 137 2.41 -18.69 0.46
C ILE A 137 2.79 -18.33 1.89
N ASN A 138 2.54 -17.09 2.31
CA ASN A 138 2.80 -16.70 3.69
C ASN A 138 1.70 -17.27 4.61
N THR A 139 2.10 -18.11 5.57
CA THR A 139 1.18 -18.77 6.50
C THR A 139 0.34 -17.78 7.30
N LEU A 140 0.95 -16.69 7.81
CA LEU A 140 0.22 -15.67 8.59
C LEU A 140 -0.79 -14.92 7.71
N MET A 141 -0.44 -14.61 6.47
CA MET A 141 -1.37 -13.99 5.50
C MET A 141 -2.57 -14.90 5.22
N TRP A 142 -2.35 -16.21 5.06
CA TRP A 142 -3.43 -17.18 4.89
C TRP A 142 -4.33 -17.29 6.13
N SER A 143 -3.77 -17.22 7.34
CA SER A 143 -4.54 -17.18 8.58
C SER A 143 -5.40 -15.93 8.68
N HIS A 144 -4.81 -14.74 8.53
CA HIS A 144 -5.49 -13.47 8.74
C HIS A 144 -6.44 -13.08 7.61
N TYR A 145 -6.00 -13.20 6.36
CA TYR A 145 -6.71 -12.65 5.20
C TYR A 145 -7.24 -13.75 4.27
N GLY A 146 -6.71 -14.96 4.36
CA GLY A 146 -7.13 -16.13 3.60
C GLY A 146 -8.19 -17.00 4.29
N ASN A 147 -8.94 -16.44 5.24
CA ASN A 147 -10.01 -17.12 6.00
C ASN A 147 -9.52 -18.42 6.66
N ASN A 148 -8.45 -18.37 7.46
CA ASN A 148 -7.86 -19.55 8.09
C ASN A 148 -7.55 -20.67 7.07
N HIS A 149 -6.89 -20.30 5.96
CA HIS A 149 -6.54 -21.19 4.84
C HIS A 149 -7.72 -21.81 4.07
N SER A 150 -8.96 -21.37 4.26
CA SER A 150 -10.11 -21.84 3.47
C SER A 150 -10.46 -20.94 2.27
N GLY A 151 -9.90 -19.73 2.23
CA GLY A 151 -10.16 -18.74 1.21
C GLY A 151 -9.34 -18.92 -0.07
N ILE A 152 -9.13 -17.82 -0.78
CA ILE A 152 -8.37 -17.76 -2.03
C ILE A 152 -7.30 -16.68 -1.97
N CYS A 153 -6.32 -16.77 -2.85
CA CYS A 153 -5.31 -15.75 -3.06
C CYS A 153 -5.22 -15.44 -4.56
N ILE A 154 -5.62 -14.21 -4.92
CA ILE A 154 -5.72 -13.75 -6.30
C ILE A 154 -4.40 -13.10 -6.70
N GLY A 155 -3.74 -13.66 -7.71
CA GLY A 155 -2.57 -13.05 -8.34
C GLY A 155 -3.00 -12.04 -9.40
N TYR A 156 -2.38 -10.86 -9.35
CA TYR A 156 -2.60 -9.76 -10.27
C TYR A 156 -1.29 -9.38 -10.98
N CYS A 157 -1.36 -9.13 -12.29
CA CYS A 157 -0.35 -8.42 -13.04
C CYS A 157 -0.47 -6.92 -12.74
N PRO A 158 0.51 -6.30 -12.05
CA PRO A 158 0.37 -4.91 -11.63
C PRO A 158 0.27 -3.93 -12.80
N GLU A 159 0.94 -4.24 -13.92
CA GLU A 159 0.90 -3.42 -15.14
C GLU A 159 -0.48 -3.33 -15.79
N LYS A 160 -1.37 -4.29 -15.51
CA LYS A 160 -2.72 -4.37 -16.08
C LYS A 160 -3.81 -3.91 -15.11
N LEU A 161 -3.50 -3.76 -13.83
CA LEU A 161 -4.48 -3.59 -12.74
C LEU A 161 -5.19 -2.24 -12.80
N PHE A 162 -4.43 -1.18 -13.09
CA PHE A 162 -4.93 0.17 -13.28
C PHE A 162 -4.27 0.79 -14.52
N PRO A 163 -4.96 1.70 -15.23
CA PRO A 163 -4.33 2.43 -16.31
C PRO A 163 -3.13 3.22 -15.74
N LYS A 164 -2.00 3.21 -16.48
CA LYS A 164 -0.92 4.15 -16.20
C LYS A 164 -1.50 5.55 -16.39
N SER A 165 -1.49 6.38 -15.36
CA SER A 165 -1.88 7.78 -15.52
C SER A 165 -1.01 8.41 -16.61
N ILE A 166 -1.63 9.12 -17.56
CA ILE A 166 -0.92 9.90 -18.59
C ILE A 166 -0.07 11.00 -17.92
N SER A 167 -0.45 11.44 -16.70
CA SER A 167 0.26 12.50 -15.99
C SER A 167 1.39 12.03 -15.09
N MET A 168 1.47 10.75 -14.70
CA MET A 168 2.49 10.29 -13.74
C MET A 168 2.91 8.84 -13.98
N VAL A 169 4.20 8.71 -14.26
CA VAL A 169 4.98 7.49 -14.45
C VAL A 169 5.19 6.85 -13.07
N SER A 170 4.83 5.57 -12.89
CA SER A 170 5.27 4.68 -11.79
C SER A 170 4.96 5.00 -10.31
N ASP A 171 4.55 6.22 -9.94
CA ASP A 171 4.50 6.65 -8.53
C ASP A 171 3.29 6.18 -7.72
N TRP A 172 2.46 5.28 -8.24
CA TRP A 172 1.26 4.85 -7.52
C TRP A 172 1.40 3.45 -6.94
N LEU A 173 2.39 2.67 -7.37
CA LEU A 173 2.67 1.36 -6.81
C LEU A 173 3.97 1.41 -6.01
N HIS A 174 3.86 1.27 -4.69
CA HIS A 174 5.00 1.36 -3.77
C HIS A 174 5.12 0.13 -2.90
N GLU A 175 6.34 -0.36 -2.74
CA GLU A 175 6.66 -1.28 -1.65
C GLU A 175 6.52 -0.54 -0.32
N VAL A 176 5.93 -1.22 0.66
CA VAL A 176 5.78 -0.68 2.02
C VAL A 176 7.11 -0.74 2.75
N GLU A 177 7.51 0.38 3.34
CA GLU A 177 8.66 0.47 4.24
C GLU A 177 8.23 0.03 5.64
N TYR A 178 9.00 -0.90 6.22
CA TYR A 178 8.74 -1.41 7.56
C TYR A 178 9.76 -0.84 8.54
N LYS A 179 9.29 -0.32 9.66
CA LYS A 179 10.12 0.34 10.68
C LYS A 179 9.78 -0.10 12.09
N GLU A 180 10.73 0.03 13.00
CA GLU A 180 10.43 -0.09 14.42
C GLU A 180 9.38 0.96 14.82
N GLU A 181 8.49 0.62 15.75
CA GLU A 181 7.35 1.50 16.09
C GLU A 181 7.81 2.87 16.61
N SER A 182 8.95 2.91 17.32
CA SER A 182 9.59 4.14 17.80
C SER A 182 10.13 5.05 16.68
N GLU A 183 10.34 4.52 15.47
CA GLU A 183 10.86 5.26 14.32
C GLU A 183 9.73 5.82 13.43
N ILE A 184 8.48 5.45 13.70
CA ILE A 184 7.31 5.91 12.96
C ILE A 184 6.78 7.17 13.66
N THR A 185 7.20 8.33 13.17
CA THR A 185 6.70 9.61 13.68
C THR A 185 5.29 9.89 13.19
N ARG A 186 4.42 10.36 14.08
CA ARG A 186 3.13 11.00 13.76
C ARG A 186 3.13 12.46 14.14
N ASN A 187 4.29 13.01 14.50
CA ASN A 187 4.40 14.38 15.00
C ASN A 187 4.40 15.37 13.81
N ALA A 188 3.43 16.27 13.76
CA ALA A 188 3.25 17.21 12.68
C ALA A 188 4.41 18.22 12.54
N TYR A 189 5.08 18.60 13.63
CA TYR A 189 6.26 19.47 13.57
C TYR A 189 7.43 18.77 12.87
N LEU A 190 7.67 17.51 13.23
CA LEU A 190 8.72 16.68 12.66
C LEU A 190 8.46 16.41 11.18
N LEU A 191 7.22 16.10 10.81
CA LEU A 191 6.84 15.94 9.40
C LEU A 191 6.92 17.26 8.60
N TYR A 192 6.57 18.40 9.22
CA TYR A 192 6.76 19.71 8.61
C TYR A 192 8.24 20.01 8.36
N ALA A 193 9.12 19.72 9.31
CA ALA A 193 10.58 19.83 9.14
C ALA A 193 11.09 18.88 8.04
N ALA A 194 10.68 17.62 8.06
CA ALA A 194 11.13 16.56 7.16
C ALA A 194 10.65 16.74 5.70
N CYS A 195 9.63 17.57 5.44
CA CYS A 195 9.28 18.03 4.09
C CYS A 195 9.90 19.40 3.73
N GLY A 196 10.87 19.86 4.50
CA GLY A 196 11.58 21.11 4.26
C GLY A 196 10.74 22.34 4.56
N MET A 197 9.89 22.28 5.58
CA MET A 197 8.96 23.35 5.95
C MET A 197 8.04 23.76 4.80
N TRP A 198 7.58 22.76 4.03
CA TRP A 198 6.85 22.96 2.77
C TRP A 198 7.69 23.67 1.71
N HIS A 199 8.93 23.24 1.50
CA HIS A 199 9.80 23.84 0.47
C HIS A 199 9.18 23.76 -0.93
N SER A 200 8.46 22.67 -1.22
CA SER A 200 7.70 22.49 -2.46
C SER A 200 6.58 21.47 -2.27
N ASN A 201 5.56 21.54 -3.14
CA ASN A 201 4.49 20.54 -3.15
C ASN A 201 5.03 19.13 -3.42
N ASP A 202 6.05 18.99 -4.27
CA ASP A 202 6.67 17.69 -4.56
C ASP A 202 7.27 17.04 -3.31
N ALA A 203 8.10 17.80 -2.57
CA ALA A 203 8.69 17.32 -1.32
C ALA A 203 7.63 16.95 -0.26
N ALA A 204 6.60 17.79 -0.13
CA ALA A 204 5.50 17.56 0.80
C ALA A 204 4.69 16.30 0.43
N PHE A 205 4.26 16.16 -0.83
CA PHE A 205 3.48 15.01 -1.27
C PHE A 205 4.29 13.72 -1.31
N ARG A 206 5.59 13.79 -1.62
CA ARG A 206 6.47 12.62 -1.52
C ARG A 206 6.54 12.09 -0.09
N LEU A 207 6.72 12.97 0.90
CA LEU A 207 6.72 12.55 2.30
C LEU A 207 5.34 12.03 2.72
N PHE A 208 4.26 12.71 2.33
CA PHE A 208 2.88 12.25 2.57
C PHE A 208 2.62 10.84 2.01
N PHE A 209 2.94 10.56 0.74
CA PHE A 209 2.74 9.21 0.21
C PHE A 209 3.67 8.18 0.86
N LYS A 210 4.87 8.59 1.29
CA LYS A 210 5.75 7.75 2.10
C LYS A 210 5.11 7.41 3.45
N THR A 211 4.40 8.33 4.11
CA THR A 211 3.70 8.01 5.37
C THR A 211 2.58 7.00 5.16
N LEU A 212 1.85 7.08 4.03
CA LEU A 212 0.86 6.08 3.62
C LEU A 212 1.46 4.73 3.21
N CYS A 213 2.77 4.63 3.06
CA CYS A 213 3.51 3.41 2.71
C CYS A 213 4.52 3.03 3.79
N THR A 214 4.32 3.44 5.03
CA THR A 214 5.15 3.04 6.18
C THR A 214 4.30 2.26 7.18
N LYS A 215 4.80 1.12 7.66
CA LYS A 215 4.09 0.25 8.62
C LYS A 215 5.04 -0.25 9.71
N SER A 216 4.49 -0.66 10.85
CA SER A 216 5.27 -1.32 11.91
C SER A 216 5.94 -2.59 11.39
N ILE A 217 7.17 -2.83 11.84
CA ILE A 217 7.99 -4.00 11.52
C ILE A 217 7.29 -5.33 11.83
N ASN A 218 6.35 -5.32 12.78
CA ASN A 218 5.52 -6.47 13.14
C ASN A 218 4.74 -7.02 11.93
N TRP A 219 4.43 -6.17 10.94
CA TRP A 219 3.71 -6.55 9.72
C TRP A 219 4.62 -6.85 8.53
N LYS A 220 5.95 -6.90 8.72
CA LYS A 220 6.92 -7.14 7.63
C LYS A 220 6.65 -8.43 6.84
N TYR A 221 6.04 -9.43 7.48
CA TYR A 221 5.67 -10.68 6.84
C TYR A 221 4.66 -10.51 5.69
N GLU A 222 3.90 -9.40 5.65
CA GLU A 222 2.95 -9.12 4.57
C GLU A 222 3.65 -8.87 3.23
N LYS A 223 4.92 -8.42 3.26
CA LYS A 223 5.71 -8.03 2.07
C LYS A 223 4.89 -7.19 1.10
N GLU A 224 4.29 -6.16 1.66
CA GLU A 224 3.18 -5.41 1.10
C GLU A 224 3.65 -4.43 0.02
N TRP A 225 2.84 -4.34 -1.03
CA TRP A 225 2.90 -3.35 -2.08
C TRP A 225 1.55 -2.64 -2.14
N ARG A 226 1.55 -1.32 -2.10
CA ARG A 226 0.34 -0.49 -2.14
C ARG A 226 0.18 0.18 -3.48
N TYR A 227 -0.99 0.02 -4.07
CA TYR A 227 -1.45 0.90 -5.13
C TYR A 227 -2.22 2.08 -4.50
N LEU A 228 -1.67 3.28 -4.59
CA LEU A 228 -2.27 4.53 -4.09
C LEU A 228 -3.06 5.21 -5.20
N LEU A 229 -4.33 5.53 -4.94
CA LEU A 229 -5.22 6.20 -5.88
C LEU A 229 -5.70 7.53 -5.27
N PRO A 230 -5.02 8.65 -5.52
CA PRO A 230 -5.48 9.97 -5.04
C PRO A 230 -6.89 10.29 -5.53
N GLU A 231 -7.72 10.90 -4.67
CA GLU A 231 -9.13 11.26 -4.95
C GLU A 231 -10.09 10.10 -5.26
N ASN A 232 -9.68 8.87 -4.95
CA ASN A 232 -10.34 7.63 -5.36
C ASN A 232 -10.55 6.65 -4.19
N GLY A 233 -10.38 7.12 -2.95
CA GLY A 233 -10.61 6.34 -1.75
C GLY A 233 -12.08 6.04 -1.49
N GLY A 234 -12.36 4.80 -1.09
CA GLY A 234 -13.72 4.34 -0.80
C GLY A 234 -14.56 4.12 -2.05
N GLN A 235 -13.93 3.77 -3.18
CA GLN A 235 -14.61 3.53 -4.45
C GLN A 235 -14.41 2.09 -4.94
N VAL A 236 -15.34 1.65 -5.81
CA VAL A 236 -15.23 0.39 -6.56
C VAL A 236 -14.79 0.72 -7.98
N PHE A 237 -13.66 0.17 -8.39
CA PHE A 237 -13.15 0.30 -9.76
C PHE A 237 -13.57 -0.88 -10.61
N ASN A 238 -13.70 -0.65 -11.92
CA ASN A 238 -13.83 -1.73 -12.88
C ASN A 238 -12.46 -2.44 -13.02
N LEU A 239 -12.36 -3.63 -12.44
CA LEU A 239 -11.22 -4.52 -12.56
C LEU A 239 -11.03 -4.91 -14.03
N ASN A 240 -9.86 -4.62 -14.56
CA ASN A 240 -9.42 -5.26 -15.78
C ASN A 240 -9.24 -6.77 -15.49
N ILE A 241 -10.15 -7.60 -15.99
CA ILE A 241 -10.11 -9.05 -15.74
C ILE A 241 -8.81 -9.69 -16.23
N GLU A 242 -8.17 -9.10 -17.25
CA GLU A 242 -6.87 -9.53 -17.77
C GLU A 242 -5.71 -9.28 -16.79
N ALA A 243 -5.93 -8.47 -15.76
CA ALA A 243 -4.99 -8.31 -14.65
C ALA A 243 -4.93 -9.56 -13.77
N ILE A 244 -5.99 -10.36 -13.67
CA ILE A 244 -5.94 -11.62 -12.90
C ILE A 244 -5.01 -12.61 -13.63
N THR A 245 -3.93 -13.01 -12.99
CA THR A 245 -2.93 -13.93 -13.57
C THR A 245 -3.03 -15.33 -12.98
N SER A 246 -3.42 -15.44 -11.71
CA SER A 246 -3.59 -16.73 -11.05
C SER A 246 -4.59 -16.68 -9.91
N ILE A 247 -5.07 -17.86 -9.53
CA ILE A 247 -5.73 -18.11 -8.25
C ILE A 247 -4.93 -19.18 -7.52
N THR A 248 -4.66 -18.95 -6.25
CA THR A 248 -4.14 -19.96 -5.34
C THR A 248 -5.22 -20.30 -4.33
N PHE A 249 -5.47 -21.58 -4.11
CA PHE A 249 -6.37 -22.09 -3.09
C PHE A 249 -5.61 -22.40 -1.81
N GLY A 250 -6.22 -22.08 -0.67
CA GLY A 250 -5.70 -22.39 0.66
C GLY A 250 -5.77 -23.90 0.98
N LEU A 251 -5.08 -24.32 2.04
CA LEU A 251 -5.00 -25.72 2.50
C LEU A 251 -6.38 -26.36 2.70
N ASN A 252 -7.34 -25.56 3.15
CA ASN A 252 -8.70 -25.98 3.54
C ASN A 252 -9.76 -25.45 2.56
N THR A 253 -9.37 -24.95 1.39
CA THR A 253 -10.35 -24.47 0.42
C THR A 253 -11.17 -25.63 -0.11
N SER A 254 -12.50 -25.55 0.04
CA SER A 254 -13.40 -26.62 -0.35
C SER A 254 -13.47 -26.83 -1.87
N VAL A 255 -13.86 -28.03 -2.30
CA VAL A 255 -14.05 -28.38 -3.71
C VAL A 255 -15.09 -27.48 -4.38
N GLU A 256 -16.15 -27.13 -3.67
CA GLU A 256 -17.21 -26.23 -4.14
C GLU A 256 -16.66 -24.83 -4.40
N THR A 257 -15.81 -24.32 -3.50
CA THR A 257 -15.15 -23.02 -3.68
C THR A 257 -14.23 -23.04 -4.89
N LYS A 258 -13.40 -24.09 -5.06
CA LYS A 258 -12.52 -24.23 -6.24
C LYS A 258 -13.33 -24.25 -7.54
N THR A 259 -14.40 -25.02 -7.56
CA THR A 259 -15.32 -25.14 -8.70
C THR A 259 -16.00 -23.80 -9.01
N ALA A 260 -16.53 -23.11 -7.99
CA ALA A 260 -17.20 -21.82 -8.14
C ALA A 260 -16.25 -20.75 -8.70
N VAL A 261 -15.04 -20.62 -8.14
CA VAL A 261 -14.03 -19.67 -8.62
C VAL A 261 -13.63 -19.96 -10.07
N SER A 262 -13.40 -21.23 -10.40
CA SER A 262 -13.07 -21.66 -11.76
C SER A 262 -14.18 -21.29 -12.75
N HIS A 263 -15.44 -21.55 -12.40
CA HIS A 263 -16.59 -21.20 -13.24
C HIS A 263 -16.79 -19.69 -13.38
N LEU A 264 -16.61 -18.90 -12.32
CA LEU A 264 -16.70 -17.44 -12.38
C LEU A 264 -15.67 -16.84 -13.35
N LEU A 265 -14.42 -17.32 -13.30
CA LEU A 265 -13.38 -16.84 -14.22
C LEU A 265 -13.63 -17.31 -15.66
N ARG A 266 -14.12 -18.55 -15.83
CA ARG A 266 -14.52 -19.07 -17.14
C ARG A 266 -15.71 -18.32 -17.74
N TYR A 267 -16.67 -17.87 -16.93
CA TYR A 267 -17.79 -17.04 -17.35
C TYR A 267 -17.29 -15.74 -18.01
N HIS A 268 -16.20 -15.16 -17.51
CA HIS A 268 -15.52 -14.02 -18.13
C HIS A 268 -14.53 -14.40 -19.23
N GLN A 269 -14.52 -15.66 -19.68
CA GLN A 269 -13.57 -16.20 -20.66
C GLN A 269 -12.09 -16.03 -20.23
N LYS A 270 -11.85 -15.85 -18.93
CA LYS A 270 -10.53 -15.56 -18.39
C LYS A 270 -9.74 -16.85 -18.19
N LYS A 271 -8.72 -17.05 -19.03
CA LYS A 271 -7.72 -18.10 -18.82
C LYS A 271 -6.89 -17.77 -17.58
N THR A 272 -6.96 -18.62 -16.56
CA THR A 272 -6.31 -18.40 -15.27
C THR A 272 -5.52 -19.62 -14.86
N ARG A 273 -4.31 -19.41 -14.30
CA ARG A 273 -3.54 -20.50 -13.70
C ARG A 273 -4.05 -20.74 -12.28
N PHE A 274 -4.38 -21.97 -11.98
CA PHE A 274 -4.80 -22.38 -10.65
C PHE A 274 -3.66 -23.04 -9.92
N TYR A 275 -3.61 -22.81 -8.61
CA TYR A 275 -2.61 -23.39 -7.72
C TYR A 275 -3.27 -23.86 -6.44
N GLN A 276 -2.70 -24.88 -5.83
CA GLN A 276 -3.08 -25.36 -4.50
C GLN A 276 -1.92 -25.09 -3.54
N THR A 277 -2.22 -24.51 -2.38
CA THR A 277 -1.27 -24.55 -1.26
C THR A 277 -1.31 -25.92 -0.59
N VAL A 278 -0.16 -26.45 -0.23
CA VAL A 278 -0.01 -27.70 0.54
C VAL A 278 1.07 -27.50 1.60
N ARG A 279 1.10 -28.35 2.61
CA ARG A 279 2.21 -28.37 3.57
C ARG A 279 3.47 -28.92 2.92
N ASP A 280 4.61 -28.36 3.28
CA ASP A 280 5.90 -28.98 3.02
C ASP A 280 6.10 -30.16 3.96
N ASP A 281 6.56 -31.31 3.45
CA ASP A 281 6.69 -32.54 4.23
C ASP A 281 7.85 -32.50 5.24
N HIS A 282 8.76 -31.53 5.11
CA HIS A 282 10.00 -31.46 5.88
C HIS A 282 10.12 -30.19 6.74
N SER A 283 9.20 -29.25 6.61
CA SER A 283 9.25 -27.97 7.31
C SER A 283 7.87 -27.38 7.55
N ALA A 284 7.77 -26.42 8.47
CA ALA A 284 6.53 -25.68 8.75
C ALA A 284 6.23 -24.60 7.69
N LYS A 285 6.42 -24.92 6.41
CA LYS A 285 6.20 -24.03 5.27
C LYS A 285 5.04 -24.51 4.41
N LEU A 286 4.53 -23.58 3.60
CA LEU A 286 3.59 -23.89 2.53
C LEU A 286 4.33 -24.01 1.20
N CYS A 287 3.93 -24.99 0.40
CA CYS A 287 4.29 -25.11 -1.01
C CYS A 287 3.10 -24.68 -1.88
N ARG A 288 3.38 -24.17 -3.09
CA ARG A 288 2.37 -23.76 -4.08
C ARG A 288 2.49 -24.63 -5.33
N TYR A 289 1.57 -25.58 -5.50
CA TYR A 289 1.56 -26.49 -6.64
C TYR A 289 0.63 -25.99 -7.73
N ILE A 290 1.08 -26.06 -8.98
CA ILE A 290 0.23 -25.76 -10.13
C ILE A 290 -0.83 -26.85 -10.29
N MET A 291 -2.06 -26.44 -10.62
CA MET A 291 -3.18 -27.33 -10.89
C MET A 291 -3.49 -27.32 -12.38
N ASP A 292 -3.15 -28.40 -13.08
CA ASP A 292 -3.68 -28.69 -14.41
C ASP A 292 -5.07 -29.35 -14.32
N ILE A 293 -5.63 -29.76 -15.46
CA ILE A 293 -6.96 -30.38 -15.53
C ILE A 293 -7.06 -31.74 -14.82
N SER A 294 -5.92 -32.40 -14.59
CA SER A 294 -5.82 -33.74 -13.99
C SER A 294 -5.47 -33.69 -12.51
N SER A 295 -5.21 -32.50 -11.96
CA SER A 295 -4.84 -32.32 -10.56
C SER A 295 -5.90 -32.90 -9.62
N ARG A 296 -5.47 -33.81 -8.73
CA ARG A 296 -6.32 -34.39 -7.68
C ARG A 296 -7.00 -33.33 -6.82
N TYR A 297 -6.37 -32.17 -6.64
CA TYR A 297 -6.88 -31.09 -5.79
C TYR A 297 -8.14 -30.39 -6.34
N TRP A 298 -8.56 -30.70 -7.57
CA TRP A 298 -9.91 -30.33 -8.02
C TRP A 298 -11.01 -31.14 -7.33
N GLY A 299 -10.73 -32.39 -6.97
CA GLY A 299 -11.69 -33.30 -6.32
C GLY A 299 -11.55 -33.40 -4.79
N GLU A 300 -10.49 -32.82 -4.22
CA GLU A 300 -10.22 -32.90 -2.78
C GLU A 300 -9.39 -31.72 -2.24
N SER A 301 -9.52 -31.46 -0.94
CA SER A 301 -8.66 -30.54 -0.19
C SER A 301 -7.42 -31.27 0.33
N PRO A 302 -6.23 -30.64 0.33
CA PRO A 302 -5.02 -31.24 0.91
C PRO A 302 -5.20 -31.78 2.33
N GLU A 303 -5.98 -31.09 3.17
CA GLU A 303 -6.20 -31.48 4.57
C GLU A 303 -7.46 -32.35 4.78
N GLY A 304 -8.15 -32.76 3.69
CA GLY A 304 -9.23 -33.76 3.73
C GLY A 304 -10.46 -33.41 4.59
N ARG A 305 -10.67 -32.13 4.91
CA ARG A 305 -11.89 -31.65 5.60
C ARG A 305 -12.91 -31.11 4.63
#